data_AF-A0A841B500-F1
#
_entry.id   AF-A0A841B500-F1
#
_cell.length_a   1.000
_cell.length_b   1.000
_cell.length_c   1.000
_cell.angle_alpha   90.00
_cell.angle_beta   90.00
_cell.angle_gamma   90.00
#
_symmetry.space_group_name_H-M   'P 1'
#
loop_
_entity.id
_entity.type
_entity.pdbx_description
1 polymer ?
#
loop_
_entity_poly.entity_id
_entity_poly.type
_entity_poly.pdbx_seq_one_letter_code
_entity_poly.pdbx_strand_id
1 'polypeptide(L)'
;MKRALVLMTAGTLLLSASAFPARAQAPAVPSGCTGGAAPNPSVEQGSPPTGYTFNPAAPVPTSTPKSKRPRLSTMGGYQQDGGKYALISTPDKMVSTAYAAMKFVPGAVYTLTDWTGTNDDNLRRADAVQETGLRFFDASNKVVLENKLKVTHAVETDGKLARQDFPPSTAPPSASSVKFFAATDRNWVMWDCVHLQVASFSAKAEVRDPASGAWGATATLEAGTTANYRFTVTNDGTTTLADIKVEDPYCDVKPTPIASLDGGKSATVTCDHKNVTEADNGRVNTVTVSSGKLPKKTATTTIKVTPPPAIDEIGEFVWNDVDRNGLQDPAEQGVPGVKVTLKDASGTALGTLTTDAAGKYRFTKLKDGIYQVCFDISALPPEFAGYTYTAKDAGDDAKDSDADPATGCTATTTVGPRKRLDLTLAAGLNAPMSKLGDFVWLDKDKDGLQTRDELGVPDVKVTLKDAAAKEVASTVTGPDGRYVFERVLQGSYQVCFDAGARQLTRSGAAQYNGTDSAADPATGCTPVTKLGAPEDLTRDAGLLEP
;
A
#
# COMPACT_ATOMS: atom_id res chain seq x y z
N MET A 1 -15.20 -0.24 77.67
CA MET A 1 -16.33 0.72 77.68
C MET A 1 -17.26 0.39 76.51
N LYS A 2 -18.58 0.29 76.77
CA LYS A 2 -19.75 0.21 75.84
C LYS A 2 -19.81 -1.02 74.90
N ARG A 3 -20.70 -2.04 75.08
CA ARG A 3 -22.16 -2.12 74.76
C ARG A 3 -22.50 -1.61 73.35
N ALA A 4 -23.29 -2.23 72.47
CA ALA A 4 -24.06 -3.48 72.40
C ALA A 4 -24.66 -3.59 70.96
N LEU A 5 -25.26 -4.75 70.63
CA LEU A 5 -26.52 -4.92 69.86
C LEU A 5 -26.49 -5.66 68.48
N VAL A 6 -26.85 -6.95 68.54
CA VAL A 6 -27.86 -7.74 67.79
C VAL A 6 -27.94 -7.66 66.25
N LEU A 7 -27.89 -8.84 65.59
CA LEU A 7 -29.02 -9.39 64.80
C LEU A 7 -28.82 -10.89 64.53
N MET A 8 -29.74 -11.72 65.04
CA MET A 8 -29.96 -13.09 64.60
C MET A 8 -30.82 -13.06 63.32
N THR A 9 -30.40 -13.77 62.29
CA THR A 9 -31.27 -14.16 61.16
C THR A 9 -31.08 -15.64 60.89
N ALA A 10 -32.20 -16.36 60.93
CA ALA A 10 -32.31 -17.79 60.68
C ALA A 10 -31.97 -18.13 59.22
N GLY A 11 -31.01 -19.04 59.02
CA GLY A 11 -30.70 -19.65 57.72
C GLY A 11 -31.26 -21.06 57.66
N THR A 12 -32.29 -21.25 56.84
CA THR A 12 -32.96 -22.50 56.53
C THR A 12 -32.00 -23.53 55.93
N LEU A 13 -31.91 -24.71 56.53
CA LEU A 13 -31.13 -25.84 56.02
C LEU A 13 -31.91 -26.54 54.90
N LEU A 14 -31.56 -26.28 53.64
CA LEU A 14 -32.07 -27.01 52.48
C LEU A 14 -31.23 -28.29 52.27
N LEU A 15 -31.81 -29.45 52.57
CA LEU A 15 -31.29 -30.74 52.10
C LEU A 15 -31.43 -30.81 50.58
N SER A 16 -30.32 -30.79 49.85
CA SER A 16 -30.28 -31.11 48.43
C SER A 16 -30.37 -32.62 48.24
N ALA A 17 -31.54 -33.09 47.79
CA ALA A 17 -31.69 -34.43 47.27
C ALA A 17 -30.82 -34.58 46.01
N SER A 18 -29.85 -35.48 46.07
CA SER A 18 -29.06 -35.92 44.92
C SER A 18 -29.98 -36.61 43.90
N ALA A 19 -30.37 -35.86 42.87
CA ALA A 19 -31.03 -36.40 41.70
C ALA A 19 -30.03 -37.28 40.94
N PHE A 20 -30.27 -38.59 40.95
CA PHE A 20 -29.66 -39.48 39.98
C PHE A 20 -30.02 -38.97 38.57
N PRO A 21 -29.06 -38.85 37.64
CA PRO A 21 -29.39 -38.49 36.27
C PRO A 21 -30.35 -39.53 35.72
N ALA A 22 -31.51 -39.08 35.24
CA ALA A 22 -32.44 -39.90 34.50
C ALA A 22 -31.67 -40.61 33.38
N ARG A 23 -31.82 -41.93 33.30
CA ARG A 23 -31.25 -42.77 32.23
C ARG A 23 -31.57 -42.10 30.89
N ALA A 24 -30.53 -41.67 30.18
CA ALA A 24 -30.68 -41.07 28.86
C ALA A 24 -31.56 -41.99 28.00
N GLN A 25 -32.66 -41.45 27.51
CA GLN A 25 -33.59 -42.16 26.65
C GLN A 25 -32.81 -42.66 25.44
N ALA A 26 -32.95 -43.95 25.10
CA ALA A 26 -32.27 -44.52 23.93
C ALA A 26 -32.57 -43.63 22.71
N PRO A 27 -31.55 -43.16 21.95
CA PRO A 27 -31.77 -42.25 20.84
C PRO A 27 -32.78 -42.84 19.86
N ALA A 28 -33.82 -42.07 19.53
CA ALA A 28 -34.84 -42.49 18.56
C ALA A 28 -34.18 -42.73 17.19
N VAL A 29 -34.58 -43.83 16.55
CA VAL A 29 -34.23 -44.16 15.17
C VAL A 29 -34.71 -43.02 14.25
N PRO A 30 -33.87 -42.43 13.37
CA PRO A 30 -34.29 -41.35 12.49
C PRO A 30 -35.48 -41.75 11.61
N SER A 31 -36.39 -40.82 11.32
CA SER A 31 -37.56 -41.07 10.47
C SER A 31 -37.12 -41.52 9.07
N GLY A 32 -37.48 -42.74 8.67
CA GLY A 32 -37.09 -43.34 7.39
C GLY A 32 -36.14 -44.54 7.51
N CYS A 33 -35.47 -44.70 8.65
CA CYS A 33 -34.73 -45.92 8.98
C CYS A 33 -35.73 -46.99 9.43
N THR A 34 -36.34 -47.69 8.47
CA THR A 34 -37.46 -48.61 8.77
C THR A 34 -36.99 -49.99 9.24
N GLY A 35 -35.68 -50.27 9.22
CA GLY A 35 -35.15 -51.58 9.63
C GLY A 35 -35.68 -52.74 8.78
N GLY A 36 -36.21 -52.45 7.59
CA GLY A 36 -36.90 -53.42 6.75
C GLY A 36 -35.98 -54.09 5.72
N ALA A 37 -35.95 -55.42 5.69
CA ALA A 37 -35.31 -56.19 4.63
C ALA A 37 -36.05 -56.00 3.27
N ALA A 38 -35.33 -55.71 2.18
CA ALA A 38 -35.92 -55.45 0.84
C ALA A 38 -35.13 -56.07 -0.36
N PRO A 39 -35.75 -56.28 -1.57
CA PRO A 39 -35.36 -57.26 -2.64
C PRO A 39 -34.24 -56.89 -3.66
N ASN A 40 -33.50 -57.86 -4.28
CA ASN A 40 -32.30 -57.72 -5.20
C ASN A 40 -32.55 -57.44 -6.70
N PRO A 41 -31.77 -56.54 -7.33
CA PRO A 41 -31.66 -56.41 -8.78
C PRO A 41 -30.47 -57.12 -9.46
N SER A 42 -29.40 -57.57 -8.79
CA SER A 42 -28.24 -58.21 -9.48
C SER A 42 -28.52 -59.63 -10.03
N VAL A 43 -29.68 -60.19 -9.70
CA VAL A 43 -30.13 -61.52 -10.13
C VAL A 43 -31.20 -61.41 -11.23
N GLU A 44 -31.75 -60.22 -11.47
CA GLU A 44 -32.85 -60.01 -12.42
C GLU A 44 -32.44 -59.27 -13.70
N GLN A 45 -31.28 -58.58 -13.72
CA GLN A 45 -30.85 -57.76 -14.88
C GLN A 45 -29.44 -58.05 -15.43
N GLY A 46 -28.70 -59.01 -14.86
CA GLY A 46 -27.44 -59.50 -15.43
C GLY A 46 -26.21 -58.58 -15.29
N SER A 47 -26.30 -57.44 -14.60
CA SER A 47 -25.14 -56.54 -14.33
C SER A 47 -25.37 -55.70 -13.05
N PRO A 48 -24.30 -55.34 -12.31
CA PRO A 48 -24.41 -54.47 -11.13
C PRO A 48 -24.82 -53.04 -11.51
N PRO A 49 -25.50 -52.27 -10.63
CA PRO A 49 -25.81 -50.86 -10.88
C PRO A 49 -24.54 -50.00 -11.05
N THR A 50 -24.61 -48.99 -11.91
CA THR A 50 -23.51 -48.05 -12.17
C THR A 50 -23.01 -47.38 -10.87
N GLY A 51 -21.71 -47.51 -10.59
CA GLY A 51 -21.05 -46.90 -9.42
C GLY A 51 -20.78 -47.82 -8.23
N TYR A 52 -21.07 -49.12 -8.37
CA TYR A 52 -20.85 -50.13 -7.32
C TYR A 52 -19.91 -51.24 -7.81
N THR A 53 -19.01 -51.72 -6.94
CA THR A 53 -18.15 -52.89 -7.20
C THR A 53 -18.55 -54.03 -6.27
N PHE A 54 -18.85 -55.19 -6.84
CA PHE A 54 -19.22 -56.40 -6.10
C PHE A 54 -18.09 -57.41 -6.22
N ASN A 55 -17.62 -57.98 -5.10
CA ASN A 55 -16.63 -59.05 -5.11
C ASN A 55 -17.20 -60.28 -4.38
N PRO A 56 -18.00 -61.13 -5.03
CA PRO A 56 -18.42 -62.40 -4.47
C PRO A 56 -17.26 -63.40 -4.54
N ALA A 57 -17.10 -64.26 -3.52
CA ALA A 57 -16.11 -65.33 -3.59
C ALA A 57 -16.53 -66.50 -4.52
N ALA A 58 -17.81 -66.62 -4.95
CA ALA A 58 -18.30 -67.61 -5.93
C ALA A 58 -19.77 -67.35 -6.39
N PRO A 59 -20.24 -67.91 -7.53
CA PRO A 59 -21.62 -67.75 -8.05
C PRO A 59 -22.71 -68.57 -7.32
N VAL A 60 -23.97 -68.12 -7.38
CA VAL A 60 -25.14 -68.76 -6.72
C VAL A 60 -25.73 -69.89 -7.60
N PRO A 61 -25.87 -71.14 -7.11
CA PRO A 61 -26.46 -72.25 -7.88
C PRO A 61 -27.93 -72.02 -8.27
N THR A 62 -28.32 -72.45 -9.47
CA THR A 62 -29.67 -72.27 -10.04
C THR A 62 -30.79 -72.95 -9.24
N SER A 63 -30.46 -73.96 -8.43
CA SER A 63 -31.37 -74.73 -7.58
C SER A 63 -31.80 -74.04 -6.28
N THR A 64 -31.27 -72.87 -5.96
CA THR A 64 -31.57 -72.15 -4.70
C THR A 64 -33.03 -71.65 -4.65
N PRO A 65 -33.84 -71.93 -3.60
CA PRO A 65 -35.22 -71.44 -3.49
C PRO A 65 -35.34 -69.91 -3.47
N LYS A 66 -36.36 -69.33 -4.14
CA LYS A 66 -36.54 -67.86 -4.28
C LYS A 66 -36.61 -67.07 -2.96
N SER A 67 -37.09 -67.69 -1.88
CA SER A 67 -37.14 -67.09 -0.53
C SER A 67 -35.78 -67.04 0.16
N LYS A 68 -34.81 -67.82 -0.33
CA LYS A 68 -33.44 -67.93 0.17
C LYS A 68 -32.43 -67.50 -0.89
N ARG A 69 -32.72 -66.48 -1.70
CA ARG A 69 -31.74 -65.89 -2.64
C ARG A 69 -31.29 -64.51 -2.13
N PRO A 70 -30.04 -64.08 -2.41
CA PRO A 70 -29.54 -62.74 -2.06
C PRO A 70 -30.50 -61.60 -2.41
N ARG A 71 -30.60 -60.53 -1.60
CA ARG A 71 -31.46 -59.34 -1.85
C ARG A 71 -30.74 -57.98 -1.64
N LEU A 72 -30.99 -56.96 -2.50
CA LEU A 72 -30.42 -55.59 -2.49
C LEU A 72 -31.46 -54.48 -2.68
N SER A 73 -31.71 -53.66 -1.66
CA SER A 73 -32.66 -52.54 -1.73
C SER A 73 -31.99 -51.19 -1.97
N THR A 74 -32.59 -50.40 -2.87
CA THR A 74 -32.27 -48.98 -3.15
C THR A 74 -33.49 -48.06 -3.06
N MET A 75 -34.65 -48.54 -2.60
CA MET A 75 -35.85 -47.71 -2.47
C MET A 75 -35.82 -46.95 -1.14
N GLY A 76 -35.59 -45.63 -1.21
CA GLY A 76 -35.82 -44.71 -0.09
C GLY A 76 -34.67 -43.77 0.32
N GLY A 77 -33.51 -43.79 -0.34
CA GLY A 77 -32.37 -42.95 0.08
C GLY A 77 -32.56 -41.47 -0.24
N TYR A 78 -32.93 -40.65 0.75
CA TYR A 78 -32.84 -39.18 0.65
C TYR A 78 -31.38 -38.69 0.71
N GLN A 79 -31.11 -37.63 -0.05
CA GLN A 79 -29.86 -36.87 -0.09
C GLN A 79 -29.98 -35.55 0.67
N GLN A 80 -29.01 -35.28 1.54
CA GLN A 80 -28.15 -34.09 1.49
C GLN A 80 -26.73 -34.64 1.75
N ASP A 81 -25.73 -34.29 0.93
CA ASP A 81 -24.30 -34.65 1.06
C ASP A 81 -23.71 -35.82 0.24
N GLY A 82 -24.32 -36.22 -0.88
CA GLY A 82 -23.54 -36.78 -2.00
C GLY A 82 -23.18 -38.28 -1.99
N GLY A 83 -23.81 -39.12 -1.17
CA GLY A 83 -23.71 -40.60 -1.28
C GLY A 83 -24.98 -41.26 -1.83
N LYS A 84 -24.85 -42.26 -2.73
CA LYS A 84 -25.92 -43.24 -3.02
C LYS A 84 -25.77 -44.43 -2.05
N TYR A 85 -26.87 -44.99 -1.56
CA TYR A 85 -26.88 -46.17 -0.70
C TYR A 85 -27.48 -47.39 -1.42
N ALA A 86 -26.94 -48.59 -1.15
CA ALA A 86 -27.50 -49.88 -1.58
C ALA A 86 -27.14 -51.01 -0.58
N LEU A 87 -28.04 -51.98 -0.38
CA LEU A 87 -27.97 -53.07 0.64
C LEU A 87 -27.66 -54.44 0.00
N ILE A 88 -27.05 -55.46 0.64
CA ILE A 88 -26.94 -56.85 0.07
C ILE A 88 -27.05 -57.91 1.18
N SER A 89 -27.71 -59.06 0.92
CA SER A 89 -27.65 -60.29 1.76
C SER A 89 -27.36 -61.54 0.89
N THR A 90 -26.83 -62.67 1.41
CA THR A 90 -26.69 -63.97 0.70
C THR A 90 -27.02 -65.21 1.59
N PRO A 91 -27.32 -66.40 1.02
CA PRO A 91 -27.96 -67.50 1.74
C PRO A 91 -27.06 -68.66 2.21
N ASP A 92 -25.87 -68.89 1.64
CA ASP A 92 -25.18 -70.19 1.80
C ASP A 92 -23.68 -70.08 2.15
N LYS A 93 -23.33 -69.37 3.23
CA LYS A 93 -21.96 -69.23 3.79
C LYS A 93 -20.93 -68.51 2.90
N MET A 94 -21.28 -67.38 2.29
CA MET A 94 -20.35 -66.56 1.52
C MET A 94 -20.39 -65.10 1.96
N VAL A 95 -19.23 -64.56 2.34
CA VAL A 95 -19.02 -63.15 2.71
C VAL A 95 -19.38 -62.26 1.53
N SER A 96 -20.25 -61.27 1.72
CA SER A 96 -20.53 -60.24 0.72
C SER A 96 -20.40 -58.87 1.36
N THR A 97 -19.52 -58.03 0.79
CA THR A 97 -19.34 -56.65 1.22
C THR A 97 -19.95 -55.72 0.17
N ALA A 98 -20.87 -54.85 0.57
CA ALA A 98 -21.38 -53.75 -0.27
C ALA A 98 -20.65 -52.46 0.09
N TYR A 99 -20.22 -51.70 -0.92
CA TYR A 99 -19.56 -50.41 -0.73
C TYR A 99 -20.18 -49.37 -1.65
N ALA A 100 -20.51 -48.18 -1.12
CA ALA A 100 -20.69 -46.98 -1.93
C ALA A 100 -19.33 -46.27 -2.03
N ALA A 101 -18.94 -45.84 -3.23
CA ALA A 101 -17.78 -44.96 -3.38
C ALA A 101 -18.13 -43.59 -2.78
N MET A 102 -17.59 -43.32 -1.59
CA MET A 102 -17.71 -42.04 -0.90
C MET A 102 -16.63 -41.08 -1.41
N LYS A 103 -16.91 -39.77 -1.41
CA LYS A 103 -15.88 -38.76 -1.71
C LYS A 103 -14.75 -38.91 -0.69
N PHE A 104 -13.62 -39.41 -1.14
CA PHE A 104 -12.42 -39.50 -0.32
C PHE A 104 -11.74 -38.13 -0.26
N VAL A 105 -11.37 -37.71 0.95
CA VAL A 105 -10.64 -36.47 1.19
C VAL A 105 -9.35 -36.84 1.94
N PRO A 106 -8.16 -36.65 1.32
CA PRO A 106 -6.90 -37.05 1.93
C PRO A 106 -6.67 -36.40 3.30
N GLY A 107 -6.35 -37.22 4.31
CA GLY A 107 -6.09 -36.77 5.68
C GLY A 107 -7.31 -36.23 6.44
N ALA A 108 -8.52 -36.40 5.91
CA ALA A 108 -9.75 -36.03 6.59
C ALA A 108 -10.03 -36.92 7.80
N VAL A 109 -10.85 -36.42 8.72
CA VAL A 109 -11.37 -37.17 9.86
C VAL A 109 -12.78 -37.63 9.54
N TYR A 110 -13.01 -38.94 9.64
CA TYR A 110 -14.26 -39.60 9.33
C TYR A 110 -14.96 -40.04 10.62
N THR A 111 -16.24 -39.74 10.77
CA THR A 111 -17.08 -40.26 11.85
C THR A 111 -18.23 -41.05 11.23
N LEU A 112 -18.37 -42.30 11.64
CA LEU A 112 -19.44 -43.19 11.18
C LEU A 112 -20.45 -43.37 12.31
N THR A 113 -21.73 -43.19 11.99
CA THR A 113 -22.84 -43.71 12.77
C THR A 113 -23.64 -44.63 11.87
N ASP A 114 -23.95 -45.83 12.32
CA ASP A 114 -24.87 -46.73 11.64
C ASP A 114 -25.90 -47.29 12.63
N TRP A 115 -26.95 -47.92 12.11
CA TRP A 115 -27.88 -48.70 12.93
C TRP A 115 -27.75 -50.14 12.50
N THR A 116 -27.38 -51.03 13.42
CA THR A 116 -27.07 -52.42 13.10
C THR A 116 -27.74 -53.39 14.06
N GLY A 117 -27.85 -54.65 13.62
CA GLY A 117 -28.35 -55.74 14.43
C GLY A 117 -28.11 -57.07 13.73
N THR A 118 -28.41 -58.18 14.41
CA THR A 118 -28.29 -59.53 13.87
C THR A 118 -29.51 -60.38 14.16
N ASN A 119 -29.74 -61.40 13.33
CA ASN A 119 -30.69 -62.47 13.63
C ASN A 119 -30.09 -63.60 14.49
N ASP A 120 -28.91 -63.41 15.11
CA ASP A 120 -28.42 -64.34 16.13
C ASP A 120 -29.04 -64.03 17.49
N ASP A 121 -29.99 -64.85 17.91
CA ASP A 121 -30.50 -64.87 19.30
C ASP A 121 -29.40 -65.08 20.35
N ASN A 122 -28.21 -65.54 19.94
CA ASN A 122 -27.11 -65.89 20.82
C ASN A 122 -25.83 -65.11 20.51
N LEU A 123 -25.90 -63.77 20.62
CA LEU A 123 -24.80 -62.77 20.59
C LEU A 123 -23.52 -63.12 21.40
N ARG A 124 -23.49 -64.26 22.09
CA ARG A 124 -22.43 -64.81 22.94
C ARG A 124 -21.52 -65.84 22.25
N ARG A 125 -21.80 -66.27 21.02
CA ARG A 125 -20.91 -67.21 20.30
C ARG A 125 -19.61 -66.52 19.91
N ALA A 126 -18.53 -66.86 20.60
CA ALA A 126 -17.20 -66.23 20.43
C ALA A 126 -16.58 -66.45 19.04
N ASP A 127 -17.11 -67.39 18.25
CA ASP A 127 -16.65 -67.80 16.91
C ASP A 127 -17.35 -67.09 15.74
N ALA A 128 -18.46 -66.38 15.98
CA ALA A 128 -19.19 -65.59 15.00
C ALA A 128 -18.77 -64.11 15.06
N VAL A 129 -18.00 -63.64 14.08
CA VAL A 129 -17.52 -62.24 14.04
C VAL A 129 -18.43 -61.41 13.14
N GLN A 130 -19.40 -60.76 13.76
CA GLN A 130 -20.31 -59.81 13.12
C GLN A 130 -19.85 -58.39 13.42
N GLU A 131 -19.33 -57.71 12.41
CA GLU A 131 -18.72 -56.40 12.56
C GLU A 131 -19.20 -55.46 11.46
N THR A 132 -19.44 -54.19 11.80
CA THR A 132 -19.54 -53.12 10.80
C THR A 132 -18.40 -52.13 11.00
N GLY A 133 -18.13 -51.31 9.99
CA GLY A 133 -17.09 -50.30 10.12
C GLY A 133 -16.66 -49.61 8.83
N LEU A 134 -15.54 -48.90 8.92
CA LEU A 134 -14.88 -48.22 7.79
C LEU A 134 -13.55 -48.90 7.46
N ARG A 135 -13.30 -49.09 6.16
CA ARG A 135 -12.00 -49.50 5.62
C ARG A 135 -11.44 -48.43 4.70
N PHE A 136 -10.16 -48.14 4.88
CA PHE A 136 -9.37 -47.28 4.00
C PHE A 136 -8.50 -48.16 3.12
N PHE A 137 -8.41 -47.80 1.84
CA PHE A 137 -7.63 -48.53 0.85
C PHE A 137 -6.60 -47.60 0.21
N ASP A 138 -5.43 -48.13 -0.14
CA ASP A 138 -4.45 -47.42 -0.97
C ASP A 138 -4.81 -47.44 -2.47
N ALA A 139 -3.98 -46.81 -3.30
CA ALA A 139 -4.17 -46.76 -4.76
C ALA A 139 -4.16 -48.15 -5.43
N SER A 140 -3.61 -49.18 -4.79
CA SER A 140 -3.60 -50.57 -5.26
C SER A 140 -4.78 -51.39 -4.71
N ASN A 141 -5.77 -50.74 -4.06
CA ASN A 141 -6.89 -51.37 -3.38
C ASN A 141 -6.52 -52.27 -2.20
N LYS A 142 -5.35 -52.10 -1.58
CA LYS A 142 -4.98 -52.81 -0.35
C LYS A 142 -5.52 -52.06 0.87
N VAL A 143 -6.07 -52.79 1.84
CA VAL A 143 -6.55 -52.21 3.11
C VAL A 143 -5.35 -51.64 3.90
N VAL A 144 -5.41 -50.37 4.26
CA VAL A 144 -4.37 -49.66 5.03
C VAL A 144 -4.83 -49.24 6.43
N LEU A 145 -6.15 -49.17 6.66
CA LEU A 145 -6.74 -48.97 7.98
C LEU A 145 -8.15 -49.58 7.99
N GLU A 146 -8.50 -50.24 9.09
CA GLU A 146 -9.84 -50.80 9.32
C GLU A 146 -10.28 -50.41 10.73
N ASN A 147 -11.41 -49.71 10.85
CA ASN A 147 -12.04 -49.35 12.10
C ASN A 147 -13.40 -50.01 12.17
N LYS A 148 -13.62 -50.84 13.19
CA LYS A 148 -14.75 -51.75 13.26
C LYS A 148 -15.29 -51.91 14.66
N LEU A 149 -16.60 -52.16 14.76
CA LEU A 149 -17.28 -52.48 16.00
C LEU A 149 -18.07 -53.77 15.82
N LYS A 150 -18.17 -54.55 16.89
CA LYS A 150 -19.03 -55.73 16.90
C LYS A 150 -20.48 -55.30 16.91
N VAL A 151 -21.33 -56.02 16.19
CA VAL A 151 -22.79 -55.86 16.29
C VAL A 151 -23.23 -56.41 17.66
N THR A 152 -24.01 -55.62 18.40
CA THR A 152 -24.36 -55.93 19.80
C THR A 152 -25.85 -56.15 20.04
N HIS A 153 -26.68 -56.08 18.99
CA HIS A 153 -28.13 -56.13 19.13
C HIS A 153 -28.74 -57.27 18.31
N ALA A 154 -29.60 -58.06 18.94
CA ALA A 154 -30.32 -59.16 18.30
C ALA A 154 -31.71 -58.65 17.89
N VAL A 155 -31.93 -58.51 16.58
CA VAL A 155 -33.17 -57.98 16.01
C VAL A 155 -34.35 -58.92 16.24
N GLU A 156 -34.13 -60.23 16.35
CA GLU A 156 -35.20 -61.18 16.67
C GLU A 156 -35.85 -60.89 18.04
N THR A 157 -35.16 -60.19 18.94
CA THR A 157 -35.70 -59.84 20.27
C THR A 157 -36.79 -58.75 20.23
N ASP A 158 -36.71 -57.79 19.30
CA ASP A 158 -37.57 -56.61 19.31
C ASP A 158 -37.93 -56.03 17.92
N GLY A 159 -37.42 -56.64 16.85
CA GLY A 159 -37.60 -56.22 15.46
C GLY A 159 -36.86 -54.92 15.09
N LYS A 160 -35.91 -54.44 15.90
CA LYS A 160 -35.26 -53.13 15.71
C LYS A 160 -33.76 -53.24 15.50
N LEU A 161 -33.16 -52.21 14.90
CA LEU A 161 -31.71 -52.02 14.82
C LEU A 161 -31.23 -51.10 15.96
N ALA A 162 -30.02 -51.33 16.44
CA ALA A 162 -29.37 -50.50 17.45
C ALA A 162 -28.34 -49.56 16.83
N ARG A 163 -28.33 -48.30 17.27
CA ARG A 163 -27.33 -47.31 16.86
C ARG A 163 -25.93 -47.73 17.30
N GLN A 164 -24.95 -47.66 16.42
CA GLN A 164 -23.53 -47.70 16.76
C GLN A 164 -22.85 -46.42 16.30
N ASP A 165 -22.10 -45.80 17.23
CA ASP A 165 -21.29 -44.62 16.96
C ASP A 165 -19.82 -45.04 16.98
N PHE A 166 -19.14 -44.84 15.85
CA PHE A 166 -17.74 -45.18 15.71
C PHE A 166 -16.86 -44.04 16.21
N PRO A 167 -15.72 -44.35 16.87
CA PRO A 167 -14.71 -43.35 17.14
C PRO A 167 -14.24 -42.66 15.84
N PRO A 168 -13.91 -41.35 15.88
CA PRO A 168 -13.38 -40.66 14.73
C PRO A 168 -12.10 -41.31 14.19
N SER A 169 -12.01 -41.39 12.86
CA SER A 169 -10.94 -42.06 12.12
C SER A 169 -10.26 -41.10 11.16
N THR A 170 -8.98 -40.80 11.37
CA THR A 170 -8.19 -40.02 10.41
C THR A 170 -7.73 -40.91 9.25
N ALA A 171 -7.96 -40.47 8.02
CA ALA A 171 -7.47 -41.17 6.83
C ALA A 171 -5.93 -41.22 6.84
N PRO A 172 -5.31 -42.42 6.69
CA PRO A 172 -3.87 -42.54 6.54
C PRO A 172 -3.37 -41.79 5.30
N PRO A 173 -2.14 -41.24 5.30
CA PRO A 173 -1.57 -40.58 4.13
C PRO A 173 -1.50 -41.46 2.87
N SER A 174 -1.40 -42.78 3.05
CA SER A 174 -1.37 -43.76 1.94
C SER A 174 -2.76 -44.12 1.40
N ALA A 175 -3.84 -43.71 2.07
CA ALA A 175 -5.20 -44.02 1.62
C ALA A 175 -5.58 -43.18 0.39
N SER A 176 -6.30 -43.80 -0.54
CA SER A 176 -6.88 -43.20 -1.75
C SER A 176 -8.40 -43.32 -1.79
N SER A 177 -8.98 -44.21 -0.98
CA SER A 177 -10.42 -44.38 -0.85
C SER A 177 -10.82 -44.87 0.54
N VAL A 178 -12.07 -44.65 0.90
CA VAL A 178 -12.70 -45.14 2.11
C VAL A 178 -14.03 -45.81 1.76
N LYS A 179 -14.37 -46.89 2.45
CA LYS A 179 -15.62 -47.61 2.21
C LYS A 179 -16.20 -48.16 3.51
N PHE A 180 -17.52 -48.07 3.68
CA PHE A 180 -18.26 -48.76 4.74
C PHE A 180 -18.34 -50.26 4.48
N PHE A 181 -18.13 -51.10 5.47
CA PHE A 181 -18.33 -52.54 5.36
C PHE A 181 -19.23 -53.09 6.47
N ALA A 182 -19.90 -54.20 6.15
CA ALA A 182 -20.54 -55.08 7.12
C ALA A 182 -20.02 -56.50 6.87
N ALA A 183 -19.42 -57.11 7.88
CA ALA A 183 -18.96 -58.48 7.87
C ALA A 183 -20.10 -59.38 8.37
N THR A 184 -20.61 -60.22 7.47
CA THR A 184 -21.70 -61.15 7.77
C THR A 184 -21.23 -62.60 7.70
N ASP A 185 -21.74 -63.42 8.62
CA ASP A 185 -21.61 -64.88 8.61
C ASP A 185 -23.00 -65.54 8.43
N ARG A 186 -23.24 -66.72 9.03
CA ARG A 186 -24.52 -67.45 8.95
C ARG A 186 -25.69 -66.73 9.62
N ASN A 187 -25.44 -65.81 10.55
CA ASN A 187 -26.50 -65.19 11.37
C ASN A 187 -26.79 -63.72 10.98
N TRP A 188 -26.32 -63.30 9.80
CA TRP A 188 -26.65 -62.07 9.08
C TRP A 188 -26.61 -60.76 9.88
N VAL A 189 -25.63 -59.91 9.55
CA VAL A 189 -25.65 -58.51 9.98
C VAL A 189 -26.67 -57.75 9.15
N MET A 190 -27.58 -57.06 9.82
CA MET A 190 -28.47 -56.06 9.25
C MET A 190 -27.96 -54.68 9.60
N TRP A 191 -28.10 -53.75 8.67
CA TRP A 191 -27.76 -52.36 8.89
C TRP A 191 -28.69 -51.43 8.11
N ASP A 192 -28.91 -50.24 8.65
CA ASP A 192 -29.65 -49.15 8.02
C ASP A 192 -29.01 -47.81 8.45
N CYS A 193 -29.33 -46.73 7.73
CA CYS A 193 -28.96 -45.37 8.10
C CYS A 193 -27.47 -45.16 8.39
N VAL A 194 -26.62 -45.66 7.49
CA VAL A 194 -25.17 -45.43 7.50
C VAL A 194 -24.89 -43.94 7.24
N HIS A 195 -24.60 -43.21 8.30
CA HIS A 195 -24.26 -41.80 8.27
C HIS A 195 -22.74 -41.63 8.38
N LEU A 196 -22.11 -41.16 7.30
CA LEU A 196 -20.70 -40.81 7.29
C LEU A 196 -20.52 -39.30 7.31
N GLN A 197 -19.90 -38.78 8.37
CA GLN A 197 -19.51 -37.39 8.47
C GLN A 197 -18.03 -37.24 8.17
N VAL A 198 -17.70 -36.26 7.32
CA VAL A 198 -16.31 -35.98 6.92
C VAL A 198 -15.95 -34.58 7.37
N ALA A 199 -14.89 -34.45 8.18
CA ALA A 199 -14.36 -33.17 8.63
C ALA A 199 -12.97 -32.97 8.03
N SER A 200 -12.84 -31.95 7.17
CA SER A 200 -11.60 -31.57 6.51
C SER A 200 -11.68 -30.15 5.98
N PHE A 201 -10.53 -29.50 5.88
CA PHE A 201 -10.42 -28.20 5.21
C PHE A 201 -9.10 -28.08 4.43
N SER A 202 -9.12 -27.16 3.48
CA SER A 202 -7.96 -26.70 2.73
C SER A 202 -7.78 -25.20 2.95
N ALA A 203 -6.55 -24.72 2.78
CA ALA A 203 -6.18 -23.33 2.94
C ALA A 203 -5.40 -22.86 1.72
N LYS A 204 -5.68 -21.63 1.28
CA LYS A 204 -4.94 -20.93 0.25
C LYS A 204 -4.53 -19.57 0.78
N ALA A 205 -3.28 -19.18 0.57
CA ALA A 205 -2.77 -17.87 0.92
C ALA A 205 -2.40 -17.13 -0.37
N GLU A 206 -2.73 -15.85 -0.43
CA GLU A 206 -2.44 -14.97 -1.55
C GLU A 206 -1.97 -13.61 -1.04
N VAL A 207 -1.14 -12.94 -1.81
CA VAL A 207 -0.72 -11.56 -1.61
C VAL A 207 -1.18 -10.73 -2.81
N ARG A 208 -1.60 -9.49 -2.56
CA ARG A 208 -2.04 -8.58 -3.60
C ARG A 208 -0.86 -7.90 -4.26
N ASP A 209 -0.81 -7.95 -5.59
CA ASP A 209 0.08 -7.12 -6.39
C ASP A 209 -0.45 -5.68 -6.42
N PRO A 210 0.30 -4.69 -5.92
CA PRO A 210 -0.15 -3.30 -5.88
C PRO A 210 -0.28 -2.67 -7.28
N ALA A 211 0.47 -3.15 -8.28
CA ALA A 211 0.45 -2.60 -9.63
C ALA A 211 -0.78 -3.05 -10.42
N SER A 212 -1.09 -4.36 -10.38
CA SER A 212 -2.22 -4.94 -11.12
C SER A 212 -3.50 -5.05 -10.27
N GLY A 213 -3.37 -5.02 -8.94
CA GLY A 213 -4.44 -5.32 -7.99
C GLY A 213 -4.81 -6.80 -7.90
N ALA A 214 -4.12 -7.68 -8.64
CA ALA A 214 -4.38 -9.11 -8.68
C ALA A 214 -3.90 -9.82 -7.41
N TRP A 215 -4.53 -10.94 -7.08
CA TRP A 215 -4.15 -11.80 -5.96
C TRP A 215 -3.38 -13.01 -6.49
N GLY A 216 -2.24 -13.33 -5.89
CA GLY A 216 -1.43 -14.47 -6.31
C GLY A 216 -0.56 -15.03 -5.18
N ALA A 217 0.15 -16.12 -5.47
CA ALA A 217 1.10 -16.70 -4.53
C ALA A 217 2.32 -15.80 -4.28
N THR A 218 2.57 -14.85 -5.18
CA THR A 218 3.71 -13.93 -5.14
C THR A 218 3.32 -12.52 -5.56
N ALA A 219 3.95 -11.50 -4.98
CA ALA A 219 3.83 -10.10 -5.38
C ALA A 219 5.19 -9.39 -5.27
N THR A 220 5.40 -8.36 -6.09
CA THR A 220 6.54 -7.44 -5.97
C THR A 220 6.06 -6.15 -5.31
N LEU A 221 6.71 -5.75 -4.23
CA LEU A 221 6.38 -4.59 -3.40
C LEU A 221 7.57 -3.65 -3.33
N GLU A 222 7.32 -2.36 -3.22
CA GLU A 222 8.35 -1.37 -2.93
C GLU A 222 8.56 -1.27 -1.42
N ALA A 223 9.80 -1.13 -0.96
CA ALA A 223 10.09 -0.92 0.46
C ALA A 223 9.36 0.34 0.98
N GLY A 224 8.80 0.26 2.19
CA GLY A 224 7.95 1.28 2.79
C GLY A 224 6.46 1.11 2.49
N THR A 225 6.07 0.22 1.57
CA THR A 225 4.65 -0.06 1.27
C THR A 225 4.03 -1.11 2.21
N THR A 226 2.78 -1.49 1.95
CA THR A 226 2.02 -2.49 2.73
C THR A 226 1.79 -3.75 1.90
N ALA A 227 2.10 -4.92 2.44
CA ALA A 227 1.67 -6.20 1.88
C ALA A 227 0.24 -6.52 2.34
N ASN A 228 -0.70 -6.67 1.40
CA ASN A 228 -2.06 -7.12 1.71
C ASN A 228 -2.17 -8.62 1.45
N TYR A 229 -2.54 -9.38 2.47
CA TYR A 229 -2.72 -10.83 2.39
C TYR A 229 -4.20 -11.22 2.41
N ARG A 230 -4.50 -12.32 1.71
CA ARG A 230 -5.82 -12.97 1.67
C ARG A 230 -5.65 -14.44 1.94
N PHE A 231 -6.40 -14.95 2.92
CA PHE A 231 -6.43 -16.36 3.28
C PHE A 231 -7.83 -16.90 3.02
N THR A 232 -7.92 -17.90 2.15
CA THR A 232 -9.17 -18.60 1.84
C THR A 232 -9.14 -19.97 2.48
N VAL A 233 -10.11 -20.25 3.34
CA VAL A 233 -10.34 -21.57 3.94
C VAL A 233 -11.55 -22.19 3.26
N THR A 234 -11.41 -23.43 2.79
CA THR A 234 -12.50 -24.20 2.19
C THR A 234 -12.77 -25.44 3.05
N ASN A 235 -14.03 -25.64 3.43
CA ASN A 235 -14.45 -26.89 4.05
C ASN A 235 -14.64 -27.95 2.96
N ASP A 236 -13.70 -28.89 2.85
CA ASP A 236 -13.70 -29.93 1.82
C ASP A 236 -14.61 -31.11 2.16
N GLY A 237 -15.06 -31.17 3.42
CA GLY A 237 -15.91 -32.20 4.00
C GLY A 237 -17.40 -31.84 4.01
N THR A 238 -18.14 -32.58 4.82
CA THR A 238 -19.60 -32.45 5.01
C THR A 238 -19.95 -31.90 6.39
N THR A 239 -19.05 -32.03 7.37
CA THR A 239 -19.27 -31.55 8.73
C THR A 239 -19.04 -30.05 8.80
N THR A 240 -20.01 -29.28 9.32
CA THR A 240 -19.81 -27.87 9.62
C THR A 240 -18.66 -27.70 10.61
N LEU A 241 -17.68 -26.89 10.24
CA LEU A 241 -16.52 -26.56 11.06
C LEU A 241 -16.82 -25.32 11.90
N ALA A 242 -16.22 -25.24 13.09
CA ALA A 242 -16.37 -24.09 13.99
C ALA A 242 -15.01 -23.63 14.53
N ASP A 243 -14.96 -22.38 15.01
CA ASP A 243 -13.76 -21.74 15.59
C ASP A 243 -12.50 -21.96 14.73
N ILE A 244 -12.59 -21.65 13.44
CA ILE A 244 -11.45 -21.80 12.52
C ILE A 244 -10.51 -20.61 12.72
N LYS A 245 -9.29 -20.89 13.17
CA LYS A 245 -8.27 -19.89 13.43
C LYS A 245 -7.28 -19.84 12.29
N VAL A 246 -7.04 -18.63 11.79
CA VAL A 246 -6.03 -18.32 10.77
C VAL A 246 -4.92 -17.53 11.47
N GLU A 247 -3.80 -18.20 11.70
CA GLU A 247 -2.65 -17.67 12.44
C GLU A 247 -1.50 -17.41 11.46
N ASP A 248 -1.16 -16.14 11.30
CA ASP A 248 -0.10 -15.70 10.42
C ASP A 248 0.87 -14.80 11.21
N PRO A 249 2.18 -15.07 11.17
CA PRO A 249 3.17 -14.34 11.97
C PRO A 249 3.53 -12.95 11.41
N TYR A 250 3.09 -12.61 10.19
CA TYR A 250 3.41 -11.34 9.52
C TYR A 250 2.25 -10.36 9.53
N CYS A 251 1.02 -10.81 9.81
CA CYS A 251 -0.10 -9.90 9.99
C CYS A 251 0.13 -8.97 11.18
N ASP A 252 0.09 -7.66 10.94
CA ASP A 252 0.17 -6.63 11.99
C ASP A 252 -1.00 -6.77 12.99
N VAL A 253 -2.18 -7.10 12.45
CA VAL A 253 -3.38 -7.41 13.22
C VAL A 253 -3.85 -8.81 12.83
N LYS A 254 -3.97 -9.69 13.84
CA LYS A 254 -4.40 -11.07 13.62
C LYS A 254 -5.82 -11.12 13.06
N PRO A 255 -6.08 -11.95 12.03
CA PRO A 255 -7.43 -12.16 11.52
C PRO A 255 -8.39 -12.66 12.59
N THR A 256 -9.63 -12.18 12.56
CA THR A 256 -10.70 -12.72 13.40
C THR A 256 -10.98 -14.18 13.00
N PRO A 257 -11.14 -15.11 13.96
CA PRO A 257 -11.53 -16.49 13.66
C PRO A 257 -12.84 -16.58 12.88
N ILE A 258 -12.93 -17.53 11.96
CA ILE A 258 -14.17 -17.84 11.24
C ILE A 258 -15.03 -18.69 12.17
N ALA A 259 -16.16 -18.13 12.61
CA ALA A 259 -17.00 -18.74 13.64
C ALA A 259 -17.58 -20.10 13.22
N SER A 260 -18.06 -20.20 11.97
CA SER A 260 -18.65 -21.41 11.41
C SER A 260 -18.44 -21.49 9.89
N LEU A 261 -18.27 -22.69 9.33
CA LEU A 261 -18.16 -22.93 7.90
C LEU A 261 -18.79 -24.27 7.50
N ASP A 262 -19.92 -24.22 6.80
CA ASP A 262 -20.63 -25.41 6.32
C ASP A 262 -19.85 -26.20 5.26
N GLY A 263 -20.19 -27.49 5.11
CA GLY A 263 -19.59 -28.39 4.12
C GLY A 263 -19.64 -27.81 2.71
N GLY A 264 -18.51 -27.87 1.99
CA GLY A 264 -18.39 -27.38 0.62
C GLY A 264 -18.37 -25.85 0.47
N LYS A 265 -18.36 -25.07 1.57
CA LYS A 265 -18.26 -23.61 1.53
C LYS A 265 -16.82 -23.14 1.74
N SER A 266 -16.56 -21.92 1.30
CA SER A 266 -15.30 -21.21 1.53
C SER A 266 -15.55 -19.90 2.25
N ALA A 267 -14.60 -19.51 3.09
CA ALA A 267 -14.55 -18.21 3.75
C ALA A 267 -13.18 -17.59 3.56
N THR A 268 -13.16 -16.26 3.52
CA THR A 268 -11.95 -15.49 3.28
C THR A 268 -11.73 -14.50 4.41
N VAL A 269 -10.49 -14.42 4.88
CA VAL A 269 -10.04 -13.36 5.79
C VAL A 269 -8.84 -12.65 5.19
N THR A 270 -8.66 -11.37 5.52
CA THR A 270 -7.55 -10.56 5.03
C THR A 270 -6.78 -9.95 6.19
N CYS A 271 -5.51 -9.68 5.98
CA CYS A 271 -4.69 -8.91 6.91
C CYS A 271 -3.62 -8.12 6.15
N ASP A 272 -2.99 -7.18 6.86
CA ASP A 272 -1.95 -6.33 6.32
C ASP A 272 -0.64 -6.52 7.09
N HIS A 273 0.47 -6.33 6.37
CA HIS A 273 1.79 -6.12 6.94
C HIS A 273 2.36 -4.81 6.39
N LYS A 274 2.42 -3.77 7.24
CA LYS A 274 2.83 -2.42 6.87
C LYS A 274 4.35 -2.26 6.93
N ASN A 275 4.84 -1.24 6.22
CA ASN A 275 6.25 -0.83 6.23
C ASN A 275 7.21 -1.97 5.85
N VAL A 276 6.89 -2.67 4.75
CA VAL A 276 7.73 -3.75 4.22
C VAL A 276 9.15 -3.24 3.99
N THR A 277 10.16 -4.01 4.38
CA THR A 277 11.57 -3.61 4.25
C THR A 277 12.33 -4.51 3.27
N GLU A 278 13.53 -4.09 2.86
CA GLU A 278 14.40 -4.95 2.04
C GLU A 278 14.76 -6.27 2.72
N ALA A 279 14.72 -6.34 4.06
CA ALA A 279 14.93 -7.58 4.80
C ALA A 279 13.80 -8.62 4.59
N ASP A 280 12.65 -8.18 4.10
CA ASP A 280 11.52 -9.06 3.78
C ASP A 280 11.57 -9.60 2.34
N ASN A 281 12.58 -9.19 1.55
CA ASN A 281 12.73 -9.64 0.18
C ASN A 281 12.95 -11.16 0.09
N GLY A 282 12.11 -11.86 -0.67
CA GLY A 282 12.18 -13.31 -0.85
C GLY A 282 11.65 -14.09 0.36
N ARG A 283 11.09 -13.41 1.36
CA ARG A 283 10.60 -14.04 2.58
C ARG A 283 9.32 -14.82 2.29
N VAL A 284 9.30 -16.08 2.72
CA VAL A 284 8.12 -16.95 2.62
C VAL A 284 7.25 -16.73 3.85
N ASN A 285 6.08 -16.15 3.65
CA ASN A 285 5.06 -16.10 4.66
C ASN A 285 4.37 -17.48 4.74
N THR A 286 4.29 -18.06 5.94
CA THR A 286 3.61 -19.33 6.21
C THR A 286 2.47 -19.11 7.19
N VAL A 287 1.23 -19.17 6.71
CA VAL A 287 0.03 -19.13 7.54
C VAL A 287 -0.32 -20.53 8.02
N THR A 288 -0.80 -20.64 9.26
CA THR A 288 -1.33 -21.87 9.85
C THR A 288 -2.82 -21.75 10.09
N VAL A 289 -3.60 -22.73 9.64
CA VAL A 289 -5.05 -22.80 9.83
C VAL A 289 -5.39 -24.01 10.70
N SER A 290 -6.28 -23.81 11.69
CA SER A 290 -6.72 -24.86 12.62
C SER A 290 -8.20 -24.77 12.94
N SER A 291 -8.84 -25.91 13.21
CA SER A 291 -10.23 -25.99 13.68
C SER A 291 -10.39 -27.23 14.57
N GLY A 292 -10.72 -27.01 15.84
CA GLY A 292 -10.89 -28.09 16.82
C GLY A 292 -9.69 -29.04 16.90
N LYS A 293 -9.95 -30.34 16.77
CA LYS A 293 -8.93 -31.42 16.79
C LYS A 293 -8.46 -31.85 15.39
N LEU A 294 -8.87 -31.15 14.34
CA LEU A 294 -8.45 -31.50 12.98
C LEU A 294 -6.96 -31.22 12.78
N PRO A 295 -6.28 -31.97 11.91
CA PRO A 295 -4.90 -31.69 11.53
C PRO A 295 -4.76 -30.25 11.01
N LYS A 296 -3.78 -29.51 11.53
CA LYS A 296 -3.49 -28.16 11.06
C LYS A 296 -3.07 -28.19 9.58
N LYS A 297 -3.44 -27.14 8.85
CA LYS A 297 -2.98 -26.93 7.46
C LYS A 297 -2.15 -25.68 7.39
N THR A 298 -1.21 -25.65 6.46
CA THR A 298 -0.41 -24.47 6.17
C THR A 298 -0.60 -24.04 4.73
N ALA A 299 -0.54 -22.74 4.47
CA ALA A 299 -0.46 -22.17 3.14
C ALA A 299 0.64 -21.10 3.12
N THR A 300 1.21 -20.85 1.94
CA THR A 300 2.38 -19.96 1.83
C THR A 300 2.24 -18.94 0.71
N THR A 301 2.81 -17.77 0.92
CA THR A 301 3.02 -16.73 -0.10
C THR A 301 4.45 -16.20 -0.02
N THR A 302 4.90 -15.51 -1.06
CA THR A 302 6.24 -14.90 -1.06
C THR A 302 6.17 -13.49 -1.61
N ILE A 303 6.83 -12.55 -0.94
CA ILE A 303 6.97 -11.19 -1.45
C ILE A 303 8.39 -10.97 -1.97
N LYS A 304 8.50 -10.25 -3.08
CA LYS A 304 9.74 -9.67 -3.55
C LYS A 304 9.72 -8.19 -3.18
N VAL A 305 10.77 -7.69 -2.56
CA VAL A 305 10.84 -6.27 -2.17
C VAL A 305 11.91 -5.59 -3.02
N THR A 306 11.52 -4.50 -3.68
CA THR A 306 12.45 -3.61 -4.38
C THR A 306 12.82 -2.44 -3.46
N PRO A 307 14.06 -1.93 -3.52
CA PRO A 307 14.42 -0.69 -2.84
C PRO A 307 13.47 0.45 -3.24
N PRO A 308 13.30 1.47 -2.38
CA PRO A 308 12.61 2.68 -2.80
C PRO A 308 13.30 3.26 -4.05
N PRO A 309 12.56 3.86 -5.00
CA PRO A 309 13.18 4.56 -6.10
C PRO A 309 14.08 5.64 -5.52
N ALA A 310 15.36 5.61 -5.90
CA ALA A 310 16.26 6.69 -5.58
C ALA A 310 15.71 7.96 -6.23
N ILE A 311 15.42 8.96 -5.41
CA ILE A 311 14.87 10.23 -5.85
C ILE A 311 16.01 11.20 -6.13
N ASP A 312 15.97 11.82 -7.29
CA ASP A 312 16.93 12.85 -7.68
C ASP A 312 16.40 14.25 -7.30
N GLU A 313 17.32 15.19 -7.12
CA GLU A 313 17.02 16.60 -6.83
C GLU A 313 17.80 17.55 -7.72
N ILE A 314 17.14 18.62 -8.17
CA ILE A 314 17.71 19.69 -9.00
C ILE A 314 17.37 21.06 -8.40
N GLY A 315 18.36 21.94 -8.33
CA GLY A 315 18.17 23.38 -8.16
C GLY A 315 19.07 23.98 -7.10
N GLU A 316 19.32 25.29 -7.20
CA GLU A 316 20.24 25.95 -6.28
C GLU A 316 19.79 27.38 -5.93
N PHE A 317 19.95 28.33 -6.86
CA PHE A 317 19.93 29.75 -6.51
C PHE A 317 19.62 30.66 -7.70
N VAL A 318 18.94 31.77 -7.43
CA VAL A 318 18.85 32.93 -8.31
C VAL A 318 19.32 34.15 -7.52
N TRP A 319 20.25 34.94 -8.06
CA TRP A 319 20.90 36.04 -7.32
C TRP A 319 20.97 37.34 -8.09
N ASN A 320 21.16 38.41 -7.33
CA ASN A 320 21.43 39.74 -7.84
C ASN A 320 22.95 39.86 -8.05
N ASP A 321 23.37 39.76 -9.31
CA ASP A 321 24.76 39.92 -9.74
C ASP A 321 25.09 41.42 -9.76
N VAL A 322 25.64 41.90 -8.66
CA VAL A 322 25.80 43.34 -8.39
C VAL A 322 26.96 43.91 -9.18
N ASP A 323 28.03 43.13 -9.31
CA ASP A 323 29.25 43.54 -10.01
C ASP A 323 29.27 43.10 -11.49
N ARG A 324 28.29 42.27 -11.89
CA ARG A 324 28.01 41.81 -13.26
C ARG A 324 29.08 40.89 -13.81
N ASN A 325 29.74 40.13 -12.94
CA ASN A 325 30.82 39.23 -13.33
C ASN A 325 30.31 37.85 -13.79
N GLY A 326 29.02 37.55 -13.59
CA GLY A 326 28.39 36.28 -13.95
C GLY A 326 28.65 35.14 -12.96
N LEU A 327 29.35 35.43 -11.87
CA LEU A 327 29.68 34.54 -10.78
C LEU A 327 28.80 34.83 -9.56
N GLN A 328 28.65 33.83 -8.70
CA GLN A 328 27.99 33.98 -7.42
C GLN A 328 29.00 34.37 -6.36
N ASP A 329 28.91 35.61 -5.87
CA ASP A 329 29.77 36.10 -4.80
C ASP A 329 29.11 36.04 -3.41
N PRO A 330 29.89 35.82 -2.32
CA PRO A 330 29.33 35.67 -0.96
C PRO A 330 28.48 36.85 -0.45
N ALA A 331 28.65 38.05 -1.02
CA ALA A 331 27.91 39.24 -0.64
C ALA A 331 26.62 39.45 -1.47
N GLU A 332 26.42 38.65 -2.51
CA GLU A 332 25.30 38.81 -3.43
C GLU A 332 24.05 38.14 -2.89
N GLN A 333 22.96 38.90 -2.94
CA GLN A 333 21.70 38.49 -2.34
C GLN A 333 20.87 37.68 -3.34
N GLY A 334 20.13 36.71 -2.82
CA GLY A 334 19.17 35.96 -3.63
C GLY A 334 18.01 36.84 -4.09
N VAL A 335 17.47 36.54 -5.28
CA VAL A 335 16.31 37.21 -5.85
C VAL A 335 15.06 36.37 -5.60
N PRO A 336 14.16 36.81 -4.69
CA PRO A 336 12.90 36.12 -4.45
C PRO A 336 11.90 36.34 -5.58
N GLY A 337 10.90 35.44 -5.68
CA GLY A 337 9.77 35.65 -6.57
C GLY A 337 10.00 35.26 -8.03
N VAL A 338 11.17 34.72 -8.39
CA VAL A 338 11.45 34.26 -9.76
C VAL A 338 10.72 32.96 -10.01
N LYS A 339 9.92 32.90 -11.08
CA LYS A 339 9.23 31.68 -11.47
C LYS A 339 10.21 30.75 -12.19
N VAL A 340 10.35 29.52 -11.67
CA VAL A 340 11.27 28.50 -12.19
C VAL A 340 10.48 27.31 -12.70
N THR A 341 10.76 26.86 -13.92
CA THR A 341 10.07 25.74 -14.58
C THR A 341 11.04 24.60 -14.85
N LEU A 342 10.69 23.38 -14.43
CA LEU A 342 11.42 22.16 -14.80
C LEU A 342 10.78 21.55 -16.05
N LYS A 343 11.60 21.20 -17.05
CA LYS A 343 11.19 20.51 -18.27
C LYS A 343 11.88 19.17 -18.40
N ASP A 344 11.23 18.22 -19.06
CA ASP A 344 11.83 16.95 -19.47
C ASP A 344 12.67 17.08 -20.75
N ALA A 345 13.26 15.97 -21.20
CA ALA A 345 14.06 15.88 -22.42
C ALA A 345 13.32 16.29 -23.71
N SER A 346 11.99 16.26 -23.72
CA SER A 346 11.16 16.67 -24.85
C SER A 346 10.80 18.16 -24.82
N GLY A 347 11.19 18.87 -23.76
CA GLY A 347 10.81 20.25 -23.49
C GLY A 347 9.44 20.41 -22.82
N THR A 348 8.80 19.31 -22.41
CA THR A 348 7.50 19.35 -21.72
C THR A 348 7.70 19.80 -20.28
N ALA A 349 6.91 20.78 -19.83
CA ALA A 349 6.96 21.25 -18.44
C ALA A 349 6.42 20.19 -17.49
N LEU A 350 7.21 19.85 -16.46
CA LEU A 350 6.87 18.88 -15.41
C LEU A 350 6.36 19.55 -14.14
N GLY A 351 6.77 20.80 -13.90
CA GLY A 351 6.37 21.56 -12.72
C GLY A 351 6.98 22.94 -12.68
N THR A 352 6.42 23.80 -11.82
CA THR A 352 6.91 25.16 -11.59
C THR A 352 7.01 25.46 -10.10
N LEU A 353 8.00 26.27 -9.73
CA LEU A 353 8.22 26.80 -8.39
C LEU A 353 8.46 28.31 -8.48
N THR A 354 8.53 28.95 -7.32
CA THR A 354 8.96 30.34 -7.18
C THR A 354 10.12 30.37 -6.20
N THR A 355 11.18 31.14 -6.50
CA THR A 355 12.30 31.27 -5.57
C THR A 355 11.85 31.87 -4.24
N ASP A 356 12.39 31.34 -3.15
CA ASP A 356 12.06 31.78 -1.80
C ASP A 356 12.69 33.14 -1.45
N ALA A 357 12.48 33.62 -0.22
CA ALA A 357 13.04 34.90 0.27
C ALA A 357 14.57 34.99 0.18
N ALA A 358 15.26 33.85 0.13
CA ALA A 358 16.70 33.76 -0.04
C ALA A 358 17.08 33.47 -1.49
N GLY A 359 16.18 33.49 -2.47
CA GLY A 359 16.47 33.21 -3.88
C GLY A 359 16.63 31.71 -4.21
N LYS A 360 16.31 30.80 -3.28
CA LYS A 360 16.51 29.36 -3.49
C LYS A 360 15.29 28.70 -4.13
N TYR A 361 15.53 27.65 -4.91
CA TYR A 361 14.51 26.76 -5.44
C TYR A 361 15.01 25.31 -5.42
N ARG A 362 14.08 24.35 -5.41
CA ARG A 362 14.43 22.92 -5.42
C ARG A 362 13.32 22.03 -5.94
N PHE A 363 13.58 21.30 -7.01
CA PHE A 363 12.75 20.18 -7.45
C PHE A 363 13.24 18.90 -6.77
N THR A 364 12.33 18.17 -6.13
CA THR A 364 12.62 16.91 -5.45
C THR A 364 11.79 15.78 -6.04
N LYS A 365 12.13 14.52 -5.69
CA LYS A 365 11.40 13.33 -6.13
C LYS A 365 11.42 13.14 -7.64
N LEU A 366 12.52 13.54 -8.28
CA LEU A 366 12.72 13.34 -9.70
C LEU A 366 13.14 11.89 -9.96
N LYS A 367 12.69 11.35 -11.10
CA LYS A 367 13.15 10.06 -11.60
C LYS A 367 14.47 10.25 -12.34
N ASP A 368 15.26 9.18 -12.46
CA ASP A 368 16.40 9.13 -13.38
C ASP A 368 15.99 9.65 -14.77
N GLY A 369 16.73 10.63 -15.30
CA GLY A 369 16.35 11.27 -16.56
C GLY A 369 17.15 12.51 -16.90
N ILE A 370 16.78 13.10 -18.04
CA ILE A 370 17.34 14.33 -18.58
C ILE A 370 16.33 15.45 -18.37
N TYR A 371 16.80 16.58 -17.82
CA TYR A 371 15.97 17.71 -17.43
C TYR A 371 16.60 19.03 -17.86
N GLN A 372 15.77 20.07 -17.94
CA GLN A 372 16.19 21.46 -18.16
C GLN A 372 15.45 22.36 -17.17
N VAL A 373 16.13 23.39 -16.66
CA VAL A 373 15.53 24.42 -15.82
C VAL A 373 15.39 25.71 -16.61
N CYS A 374 14.25 26.39 -16.51
CA CYS A 374 14.01 27.69 -17.12
C CYS A 374 13.53 28.70 -16.08
N PHE A 375 14.18 29.84 -16.03
CA PHE A 375 13.87 30.98 -15.20
C PHE A 375 13.01 31.96 -16.02
N ASP A 376 11.98 32.52 -15.40
CA ASP A 376 11.11 33.50 -16.00
C ASP A 376 11.20 34.82 -15.22
N ILE A 377 11.86 35.79 -15.84
CA ILE A 377 12.07 37.14 -15.28
C ILE A 377 11.09 38.18 -15.86
N SER A 378 10.09 37.76 -16.64
CA SER A 378 9.13 38.68 -17.26
C SER A 378 8.17 39.34 -16.26
N ALA A 379 7.99 38.72 -15.10
CA ALA A 379 7.06 39.15 -14.05
C ALA A 379 7.72 39.14 -12.66
N LEU A 380 8.90 39.76 -12.55
CA LEU A 380 9.59 39.92 -11.27
C LEU A 380 8.83 40.88 -10.32
N PRO A 381 9.04 40.76 -9.00
CA PRO A 381 8.55 41.74 -8.04
C PRO A 381 8.99 43.18 -8.42
N PRO A 382 8.19 44.22 -8.09
CA PRO A 382 8.47 45.60 -8.52
C PRO A 382 9.87 46.13 -8.17
N GLU A 383 10.45 45.66 -7.07
CA GLU A 383 11.81 46.00 -6.64
C GLU A 383 12.91 45.45 -7.56
N PHE A 384 12.61 44.44 -8.38
CA PHE A 384 13.50 43.83 -9.37
C PHE A 384 13.03 44.13 -10.82
N ALA A 385 12.18 45.14 -11.01
CA ALA A 385 11.68 45.50 -12.33
C ALA A 385 12.84 45.91 -13.27
N GLY A 386 12.84 45.36 -14.48
CA GLY A 386 13.84 45.66 -15.51
C GLY A 386 15.19 44.96 -15.34
N TYR A 387 15.30 44.00 -14.41
CA TYR A 387 16.46 43.14 -14.31
C TYR A 387 16.60 42.28 -15.56
N THR A 388 17.85 41.96 -15.92
CA THR A 388 18.19 41.11 -17.07
C THR A 388 19.11 39.98 -16.61
N TYR A 389 19.19 38.89 -17.38
CA TYR A 389 20.19 37.85 -17.11
C TYR A 389 21.62 38.40 -17.16
N THR A 390 22.50 37.83 -16.35
CA THR A 390 23.95 38.05 -16.43
C THR A 390 24.61 37.14 -17.47
N ALA A 391 25.94 37.19 -17.56
CA ALA A 391 26.70 36.29 -18.44
C ALA A 391 26.59 34.84 -17.94
N LYS A 392 26.28 33.92 -18.86
CA LYS A 392 26.26 32.48 -18.56
C LYS A 392 27.66 31.87 -18.62
N ASP A 393 27.89 30.78 -17.89
CA ASP A 393 29.11 29.98 -17.89
C ASP A 393 30.39 30.82 -17.66
N ALA A 394 30.33 31.76 -16.71
CA ALA A 394 31.40 32.72 -16.46
C ALA A 394 32.60 32.13 -15.70
N GLY A 395 32.49 30.93 -15.13
CA GLY A 395 33.53 30.34 -14.31
C GLY A 395 33.30 28.90 -13.88
N ASP A 396 33.32 28.69 -12.56
CA ASP A 396 33.10 27.37 -11.94
C ASP A 396 31.60 27.05 -11.99
N ASP A 397 31.24 25.89 -12.54
CA ASP A 397 29.86 25.40 -12.72
C ASP A 397 29.04 25.51 -11.43
N ALA A 398 29.66 25.34 -10.25
CA ALA A 398 28.95 25.44 -8.97
C ALA A 398 28.75 26.89 -8.46
N LYS A 399 29.18 27.90 -9.22
CA LYS A 399 29.24 29.30 -8.80
C LYS A 399 29.05 30.28 -9.95
N ASP A 400 28.49 29.87 -11.07
CA ASP A 400 28.19 30.75 -12.18
C ASP A 400 26.75 30.56 -12.66
N SER A 401 26.34 31.40 -13.60
CA SER A 401 24.97 31.37 -14.11
C SER A 401 24.86 30.38 -15.26
N ASP A 402 23.94 29.41 -15.19
CA ASP A 402 23.63 28.53 -16.32
C ASP A 402 22.55 29.10 -17.25
N ALA A 403 21.78 30.08 -16.76
CA ALA A 403 20.65 30.62 -17.51
C ALA A 403 21.12 31.33 -18.78
N ASP A 404 20.75 30.80 -19.95
CA ASP A 404 21.07 31.42 -21.22
C ASP A 404 20.32 32.76 -21.38
N PRO A 405 21.02 33.91 -21.57
CA PRO A 405 20.38 35.22 -21.65
C PRO A 405 19.33 35.38 -22.76
N ALA A 406 19.40 34.56 -23.81
CA ALA A 406 18.43 34.58 -24.91
C ALA A 406 17.16 33.79 -24.62
N THR A 407 17.22 32.77 -23.73
CA THR A 407 16.10 31.85 -23.50
C THR A 407 15.60 31.80 -22.05
N GLY A 408 16.43 32.22 -21.10
CA GLY A 408 16.24 32.02 -19.67
C GLY A 408 16.38 30.57 -19.20
N CYS A 409 16.81 29.65 -20.08
CA CYS A 409 16.94 28.22 -19.76
C CYS A 409 18.39 27.79 -19.64
N THR A 410 18.64 26.81 -18.76
CA THR A 410 19.94 26.13 -18.63
C THR A 410 20.19 25.17 -19.79
N ALA A 411 21.42 24.68 -19.90
CA ALA A 411 21.66 23.43 -20.62
C ALA A 411 20.90 22.26 -19.96
N THR A 412 20.72 21.15 -20.68
CA THR A 412 20.12 19.96 -20.08
C THR A 412 21.10 19.27 -19.12
N THR A 413 20.59 18.82 -17.98
CA THR A 413 21.33 17.98 -17.03
C THR A 413 20.76 16.58 -16.97
N THR A 414 21.59 15.60 -16.64
CA THR A 414 21.17 14.22 -16.39
C THR A 414 21.33 13.89 -14.92
N VAL A 415 20.22 13.57 -14.26
CA VAL A 415 20.22 13.01 -12.90
C VAL A 415 19.94 11.51 -12.95
N GLY A 416 20.51 10.79 -11.99
CA GLY A 416 20.46 9.33 -11.95
C GLY A 416 21.49 8.74 -11.00
N PRO A 417 21.82 7.44 -11.11
CA PRO A 417 22.63 6.71 -10.12
C PRO A 417 24.01 7.29 -9.84
N ARG A 418 24.53 8.10 -10.76
CA ARG A 418 25.85 8.75 -10.66
C ARG A 418 25.79 10.24 -10.28
N LYS A 419 24.62 10.88 -10.36
CA LYS A 419 24.37 12.29 -10.03
C LYS A 419 22.97 12.39 -9.45
N ARG A 420 22.83 12.03 -8.17
CA ARG A 420 21.55 12.08 -7.44
C ARG A 420 21.10 13.50 -7.09
N LEU A 421 22.05 14.42 -7.14
CA LEU A 421 21.89 15.78 -6.69
C LEU A 421 22.61 16.70 -7.67
N ASP A 422 21.86 17.65 -8.22
CA ASP A 422 22.40 18.70 -9.08
C ASP A 422 22.07 20.08 -8.52
N LEU A 423 23.08 20.70 -7.91
CA LEU A 423 22.99 22.03 -7.29
C LEU A 423 23.81 23.05 -8.05
N THR A 424 24.05 22.87 -9.34
CA THR A 424 24.82 23.85 -10.11
C THR A 424 23.90 24.77 -10.91
N LEU A 425 22.72 24.28 -11.29
CA LEU A 425 21.75 25.02 -12.11
C LEU A 425 21.25 26.30 -11.42
N ALA A 426 21.82 27.44 -11.80
CA ALA A 426 21.57 28.72 -11.16
C ALA A 426 21.39 29.87 -12.18
N ALA A 427 20.90 31.03 -11.71
CA ALA A 427 20.72 32.21 -12.57
C ALA A 427 21.13 33.53 -11.87
N GLY A 428 22.10 34.23 -12.43
CA GLY A 428 22.47 35.58 -12.00
C GLY A 428 21.70 36.64 -12.77
N LEU A 429 21.23 37.67 -12.08
CA LEU A 429 20.44 38.77 -12.64
C LEU A 429 21.08 40.12 -12.35
N ASN A 430 21.21 40.93 -13.38
CA ASN A 430 21.76 42.28 -13.32
C ASN A 430 20.63 43.31 -13.22
N ALA A 431 20.75 44.25 -12.28
CA ALA A 431 19.89 45.43 -12.25
C ALA A 431 20.04 46.26 -13.55
N PRO A 432 19.05 47.07 -13.96
CA PRO A 432 19.25 48.06 -15.02
C PRO A 432 20.24 49.15 -14.58
N MET A 433 20.96 49.73 -15.54
CA MET A 433 21.82 50.90 -15.34
C MET A 433 21.09 52.17 -15.76
N SER A 434 21.37 53.27 -15.08
CA SER A 434 20.83 54.58 -15.35
C SER A 434 21.93 55.59 -15.72
N LYS A 435 21.53 56.67 -16.37
CA LYS A 435 22.35 57.88 -16.54
C LYS A 435 21.93 58.94 -15.53
N LEU A 436 22.90 59.67 -15.00
CA LEU A 436 22.65 60.75 -14.04
C LEU A 436 23.52 61.95 -14.40
N GLY A 437 22.96 63.15 -14.51
CA GLY A 437 23.75 64.36 -14.73
C GLY A 437 22.92 65.57 -15.14
N ASP A 438 23.57 66.46 -15.91
CA ASP A 438 23.05 67.30 -17.00
C ASP A 438 23.93 68.54 -17.20
N PHE A 439 23.81 69.59 -16.38
CA PHE A 439 24.43 70.88 -16.67
C PHE A 439 24.92 71.69 -15.45
N VAL A 440 26.05 72.37 -15.61
CA VAL A 440 26.51 73.43 -14.70
C VAL A 440 26.66 74.72 -15.49
N TRP A 441 26.05 75.80 -15.03
CA TRP A 441 26.01 77.09 -15.75
C TRP A 441 26.37 78.29 -14.88
N LEU A 442 26.62 79.40 -15.55
CA LEU A 442 26.83 80.70 -14.93
C LEU A 442 25.49 81.43 -14.79
N ASP A 443 24.95 81.48 -13.58
CA ASP A 443 23.76 82.23 -13.24
C ASP A 443 24.10 83.72 -13.07
N LYS A 444 23.92 84.47 -14.14
CA LYS A 444 24.39 85.86 -14.25
C LYS A 444 23.42 86.84 -13.59
N ASP A 445 22.12 86.59 -13.69
CA ASP A 445 21.08 87.46 -13.14
C ASP A 445 20.58 87.04 -11.75
N LYS A 446 21.12 85.93 -11.24
CA LYS A 446 20.96 85.40 -9.87
C LYS A 446 19.54 84.92 -9.60
N ASP A 447 18.82 84.51 -10.64
CA ASP A 447 17.44 84.05 -10.51
C ASP A 447 17.33 82.54 -10.25
N GLY A 448 18.43 81.79 -10.36
CA GLY A 448 18.50 80.35 -10.12
C GLY A 448 17.82 79.49 -11.17
N LEU A 449 17.30 80.08 -12.24
CA LEU A 449 16.74 79.39 -13.38
C LEU A 449 17.84 79.15 -14.41
N GLN A 450 17.71 78.05 -15.15
CA GLN A 450 18.57 77.76 -16.28
C GLN A 450 17.91 78.28 -17.55
N THR A 451 18.52 79.29 -18.18
CA THR A 451 18.04 79.89 -19.41
C THR A 451 19.02 79.68 -20.56
N ARG A 452 18.53 79.81 -21.80
CA ARG A 452 19.31 79.50 -23.01
C ARG A 452 20.54 80.40 -23.21
N ASP A 453 20.52 81.59 -22.62
CA ASP A 453 21.58 82.59 -22.83
C ASP A 453 22.69 82.49 -21.76
N GLU A 454 22.56 81.55 -20.82
CA GLU A 454 23.55 81.29 -19.78
C GLU A 454 24.58 80.26 -20.24
N LEU A 455 25.85 80.63 -20.07
CA LEU A 455 26.96 79.82 -20.52
C LEU A 455 27.24 78.70 -19.51
N GLY A 456 27.54 77.51 -20.03
CA GLY A 456 28.03 76.41 -19.22
C GLY A 456 29.39 76.73 -18.59
N VAL A 457 29.64 76.17 -17.41
CA VAL A 457 30.90 76.35 -16.68
C VAL A 457 31.73 75.08 -16.83
N PRO A 458 32.86 75.12 -17.57
CA PRO A 458 33.74 73.98 -17.70
C PRO A 458 34.59 73.77 -16.44
N ASP A 459 35.22 72.60 -16.36
CA ASP A 459 36.23 72.27 -15.35
C ASP A 459 35.71 72.22 -13.90
N VAL A 460 34.40 72.11 -13.69
CA VAL A 460 33.78 71.94 -12.37
C VAL A 460 33.85 70.47 -11.97
N LYS A 461 34.50 70.16 -10.85
CA LYS A 461 34.52 68.79 -10.31
C LYS A 461 33.14 68.44 -9.80
N VAL A 462 32.58 67.33 -10.31
CA VAL A 462 31.30 66.79 -9.92
C VAL A 462 31.49 65.40 -9.30
N THR A 463 30.94 65.19 -8.11
CA THR A 463 31.13 63.97 -7.33
C THR A 463 29.79 63.30 -7.05
N LEU A 464 29.64 62.04 -7.45
CA LEU A 464 28.49 61.22 -7.10
C LEU A 464 28.75 60.54 -5.75
N LYS A 465 27.82 60.69 -4.81
CA LYS A 465 27.86 60.03 -3.51
C LYS A 465 26.63 59.17 -3.28
N ASP A 466 26.82 58.04 -2.62
CA ASP A 466 25.71 57.20 -2.15
C ASP A 466 24.96 57.84 -0.96
N ALA A 467 23.89 57.18 -0.50
CA ALA A 467 23.10 57.63 0.64
C ALA A 467 23.88 57.69 1.98
N ALA A 468 25.02 57.00 2.08
CA ALA A 468 25.93 57.07 3.23
C ALA A 468 27.00 58.17 3.06
N ALA A 469 26.85 59.03 2.04
CA ALA A 469 27.78 60.09 1.66
C ALA A 469 29.18 59.62 1.23
N LYS A 470 29.34 58.33 0.89
CA LYS A 470 30.58 57.80 0.32
C LYS A 470 30.63 58.13 -1.17
N GLU A 471 31.78 58.62 -1.63
CA GLU A 471 32.04 58.84 -3.05
C GLU A 471 32.03 57.51 -3.82
N VAL A 472 31.22 57.44 -4.86
CA VAL A 472 31.09 56.26 -5.76
C VAL A 472 31.65 56.53 -7.15
N ALA A 473 31.65 57.78 -7.60
CA ALA A 473 32.24 58.22 -8.85
C ALA A 473 32.51 59.73 -8.84
N SER A 474 33.38 60.20 -9.72
CA SER A 474 33.57 61.64 -9.97
C SER A 474 33.82 61.89 -11.46
N THR A 475 33.45 63.07 -11.93
CA THR A 475 33.70 63.56 -13.28
C THR A 475 33.97 65.06 -13.24
N VAL A 476 34.23 65.66 -14.39
CA VAL A 476 34.44 67.11 -14.54
C VAL A 476 33.54 67.60 -15.68
N THR A 477 32.93 68.77 -15.53
CA THR A 477 32.10 69.35 -16.59
C THR A 477 32.92 69.64 -17.85
N GLY A 478 32.33 69.35 -19.01
CA GLY A 478 32.93 69.60 -20.32
C GLY A 478 33.00 71.09 -20.68
N PRO A 479 33.58 71.43 -21.85
CA PRO A 479 33.70 72.82 -22.33
C PRO A 479 32.40 73.61 -22.40
N ASP A 480 31.27 72.90 -22.53
CA ASP A 480 29.93 73.45 -22.58
C ASP A 480 29.20 73.38 -21.23
N GLY A 481 29.86 72.98 -20.13
CA GLY A 481 29.25 72.84 -18.80
C GLY A 481 28.48 71.54 -18.57
N ARG A 482 28.41 70.63 -19.56
CA ARG A 482 27.69 69.36 -19.42
C ARG A 482 28.50 68.32 -18.67
N TYR A 483 27.80 67.45 -17.96
CA TYR A 483 28.39 66.26 -17.36
C TYR A 483 27.36 65.12 -17.30
N VAL A 484 27.85 63.88 -17.30
CA VAL A 484 27.01 62.69 -17.12
C VAL A 484 27.82 61.58 -16.47
N PHE A 485 27.19 60.89 -15.52
CA PHE A 485 27.64 59.60 -15.04
C PHE A 485 26.95 58.53 -15.89
N GLU A 486 27.70 57.95 -16.82
CA GLU A 486 27.23 56.80 -17.60
C GLU A 486 27.34 55.54 -16.72
N ARG A 487 26.26 54.75 -16.62
CA ARG A 487 26.22 53.45 -15.92
C ARG A 487 26.11 53.50 -14.39
N VAL A 488 25.22 54.34 -13.88
CA VAL A 488 24.89 54.37 -12.44
C VAL A 488 23.92 53.24 -12.11
N LEU A 489 24.26 52.38 -11.16
CA LEU A 489 23.32 51.35 -10.65
C LEU A 489 22.11 52.02 -10.02
N GLN A 490 20.92 51.42 -10.11
CA GLN A 490 19.77 51.89 -9.34
C GLN A 490 20.11 51.93 -7.85
N GLY A 491 19.77 53.05 -7.20
CA GLY A 491 20.18 53.34 -5.84
C GLY A 491 19.77 54.74 -5.43
N SER A 492 20.14 55.15 -4.21
CA SER A 492 19.90 56.51 -3.74
C SER A 492 21.20 57.28 -3.73
N TYR A 493 21.23 58.42 -4.43
CA TYR A 493 22.44 59.20 -4.64
C TYR A 493 22.20 60.69 -4.46
N GLN A 494 23.28 61.41 -4.16
CA GLN A 494 23.38 62.87 -4.28
C GLN A 494 24.56 63.22 -5.19
N VAL A 495 24.44 64.33 -5.91
CA VAL A 495 25.51 64.88 -6.75
C VAL A 495 26.06 66.14 -6.08
N CYS A 496 27.37 66.21 -5.88
CA CYS A 496 28.05 67.34 -5.24
C CYS A 496 28.96 68.06 -6.22
N PHE A 497 28.89 69.38 -6.22
CA PHE A 497 29.61 70.26 -7.12
C PHE A 497 30.67 71.05 -6.35
N ASP A 498 31.90 71.06 -6.84
CA ASP A 498 32.96 71.89 -6.30
C ASP A 498 32.92 73.28 -6.98
N ALA A 499 32.29 74.24 -6.29
CA ALA A 499 32.17 75.62 -6.79
C ALA A 499 33.51 76.40 -6.76
N GLY A 500 34.57 75.87 -6.14
CA GLY A 500 35.84 76.56 -5.96
C GLY A 500 35.67 77.91 -5.25
N ALA A 501 36.07 79.00 -5.92
CA ALA A 501 35.90 80.36 -5.41
C ALA A 501 34.53 80.99 -5.72
N ARG A 502 33.70 80.34 -6.54
CA ARG A 502 32.36 80.80 -6.88
C ARG A 502 31.35 80.37 -5.82
N GLN A 503 30.18 80.99 -5.85
CA GLN A 503 29.04 80.59 -5.02
C GLN A 503 27.99 79.90 -5.88
N LEU A 504 27.28 78.92 -5.33
CA LEU A 504 26.09 78.35 -5.97
C LEU A 504 24.91 79.31 -5.85
N THR A 505 24.09 79.38 -6.89
CA THR A 505 22.81 80.09 -6.87
C THR A 505 21.74 79.32 -6.12
N ARG A 506 20.63 80.00 -5.77
CA ARG A 506 19.50 79.40 -5.04
C ARG A 506 18.99 78.14 -5.75
N SER A 507 18.70 77.09 -4.99
CA SER A 507 18.08 75.87 -5.50
C SER A 507 16.56 75.96 -5.55
N GLY A 508 15.93 75.15 -6.40
CA GLY A 508 14.47 75.02 -6.44
C GLY A 508 13.74 76.28 -6.93
N ALA A 509 14.36 77.04 -7.84
CA ALA A 509 13.80 78.28 -8.38
C ALA A 509 12.69 78.04 -9.40
N ALA A 510 12.69 76.89 -10.09
CA ALA A 510 11.69 76.56 -11.09
C ALA A 510 10.49 75.82 -10.49
N GLN A 511 9.37 75.86 -11.20
CA GLN A 511 8.21 75.03 -10.89
C GLN A 511 8.41 73.55 -11.25
N TYR A 512 9.35 73.24 -12.15
CA TYR A 512 9.62 71.89 -12.66
C TYR A 512 11.13 71.62 -12.65
N ASN A 513 11.53 70.42 -12.25
CA ASN A 513 12.93 69.97 -12.20
C ASN A 513 13.61 70.03 -13.58
N GLY A 514 14.92 70.23 -13.60
CA GLY A 514 15.75 70.23 -14.82
C GLY A 514 15.76 71.57 -15.57
N THR A 515 15.32 72.64 -14.92
CA THR A 515 15.37 74.01 -15.45
C THR A 515 15.82 75.02 -14.39
N ASP A 516 16.41 74.54 -13.30
CA ASP A 516 16.88 75.31 -12.15
C ASP A 516 17.98 74.57 -11.40
N SER A 517 18.57 75.23 -10.40
CA SER A 517 19.66 74.62 -9.64
C SER A 517 19.10 73.57 -8.69
N ALA A 518 19.61 72.34 -8.78
CA ALA A 518 19.28 71.27 -7.84
C ALA A 518 20.24 71.25 -6.63
N ALA A 519 21.40 71.90 -6.73
CA ALA A 519 22.43 71.92 -5.70
C ALA A 519 22.11 72.92 -4.58
N ASP A 520 22.12 72.46 -3.34
CA ASP A 520 21.95 73.32 -2.16
C ASP A 520 23.17 74.24 -1.99
N PRO A 521 23.00 75.59 -1.94
CA PRO A 521 24.11 76.54 -1.84
C PRO A 521 24.98 76.41 -0.59
N ALA A 522 24.43 75.87 0.50
CA ALA A 522 25.16 75.70 1.76
C ALA A 522 26.02 74.44 1.77
N THR A 523 25.60 73.39 1.05
CA THR A 523 26.28 72.09 1.08
C THR A 523 27.07 71.77 -0.18
N GLY A 524 26.72 72.40 -1.30
CA GLY A 524 27.25 72.06 -2.62
C GLY A 524 26.65 70.81 -3.25
N CYS A 525 25.68 70.16 -2.60
CA CYS A 525 25.13 68.88 -3.03
C CYS A 525 23.63 68.96 -3.32
N THR A 526 23.15 68.14 -4.26
CA THR A 526 21.72 67.89 -4.43
C THR A 526 21.16 67.06 -3.27
N PRO A 527 19.84 67.06 -3.03
CA PRO A 527 19.22 66.09 -2.13
C PRO A 527 19.47 64.64 -2.56
N VAL A 528 19.60 63.73 -1.59
CA VAL A 528 19.67 62.29 -1.86
C VAL A 528 18.35 61.82 -2.46
N THR A 529 18.39 61.31 -3.69
CA THR A 529 17.20 60.87 -4.43
C THR A 529 17.37 59.44 -4.94
N LYS A 530 16.30 58.64 -4.88
CA LYS A 530 16.27 57.30 -5.45
C LYS A 530 16.20 57.39 -6.98
N LEU A 531 17.21 56.86 -7.65
CA LEU A 531 17.26 56.77 -9.10
C LEU A 531 16.33 55.65 -9.57
N GLY A 532 15.15 56.05 -10.07
CA GLY A 532 14.10 55.12 -10.54
C GLY A 532 13.87 55.11 -12.05
N ALA A 533 14.43 56.09 -12.78
CA ALA A 533 14.33 56.19 -14.23
C ALA A 533 15.62 55.71 -14.91
N PRO A 534 15.55 55.24 -16.18
CA PRO A 534 16.74 54.94 -16.97
C PRO A 534 17.69 56.14 -17.16
N GLU A 535 17.17 57.36 -16.99
CA GLU A 535 17.91 58.59 -17.12
C GLU A 535 17.31 59.65 -16.18
N ASP A 536 18.17 60.35 -15.45
CA ASP A 536 17.85 61.52 -14.63
C ASP A 536 18.84 62.65 -14.95
N LEU A 537 18.38 63.56 -15.83
CA LEU A 537 19.13 64.73 -16.29
C LEU A 537 18.61 66.01 -15.61
N THR A 538 18.33 65.94 -14.30
CA THR A 538 17.79 67.09 -13.54
C THR A 538 18.73 67.52 -12.41
N ARG A 539 19.99 67.08 -12.46
CA ARG A 539 20.99 67.35 -11.42
C ARG A 539 21.85 68.49 -11.88
N ASP A 540 21.29 69.68 -11.86
CA ASP A 540 21.95 70.86 -12.39
C ASP A 540 22.49 71.76 -11.26
N ALA A 541 23.49 72.59 -11.57
CA ALA A 541 24.03 73.57 -10.64
C ALA A 541 24.33 74.92 -11.31
N GLY A 542 23.68 75.98 -10.83
CA GLY A 542 23.98 77.35 -11.24
C GLY A 542 25.04 77.97 -10.35
N LEU A 543 26.05 78.61 -10.94
CA LEU A 543 27.14 79.30 -10.23
C LEU A 543 27.06 80.81 -10.47
N LEU A 544 27.25 81.59 -9.41
CA LEU A 544 27.36 83.05 -9.50
C LEU A 544 28.78 83.45 -9.93
N GLU A 545 28.90 84.61 -10.59
CA GLU A 545 30.19 85.27 -10.80
C GLU A 545 30.90 85.55 -9.44
N PRO A 546 32.23 85.40 -9.35
CA PRO A 546 33.03 85.68 -8.15
C PRO A 546 32.86 87.09 -7.56
#